data_AF-A0A358MCA4-F1
#
_entry.id   AF-A0A358MCA4-F1
#
_cell.length_a   1.000
_cell.length_b   1.000
_cell.length_c   1.000
_cell.angle_alpha   90.00
_cell.angle_beta   90.00
_cell.angle_gamma   90.00
#
_symmetry.space_group_name_H-M   'P 1'
#
loop_
_entity.id
_entity.type
_entity.pdbx_description
1 polymer ?
#
loop_
_entity_poly.entity_id
_entity_poly.type
_entity_poly.pdbx_seq_one_letter_code
_entity_poly.pdbx_strand_id
1 'polypeptide(L)'
;MPQFGQITPLQTMRLIGTPDCPTIFDVRLAEDIDALPASIPGAVFLPYERFSDFPTPPGSAIVVCMKGRKLSEGVAALLRTKGWKAEILAGGAAAWAEAGLSRMFRDDLQQLEVGMTLYDALYRWARDGFEEGHESPSWRAE
;
A
#
# COMPACT_ATOMS: atom_id res chain seq x y z
N MET A 1 11.49 8.89 11.73
CA MET A 1 11.13 9.99 10.81
C MET A 1 11.51 9.57 9.40
N PRO A 2 10.67 9.80 8.38
CA PRO A 2 11.04 9.53 6.98
C PRO A 2 12.24 10.38 6.57
N GLN A 3 13.13 9.80 5.78
CA GLN A 3 14.27 10.51 5.20
C GLN A 3 13.80 11.42 4.05
N PHE A 4 14.67 12.30 3.56
CA PHE A 4 14.36 13.19 2.44
C PHE A 4 13.89 12.37 1.22
N GLY A 5 12.72 12.70 0.66
CA GLY A 5 12.12 11.98 -0.47
C GLY A 5 11.40 10.68 -0.11
N GLN A 6 11.00 10.49 1.14
CA GLN A 6 10.17 9.36 1.57
C GLN A 6 8.81 9.80 2.12
N ILE A 7 7.80 8.98 1.88
CA ILE A 7 6.45 9.09 2.46
C ILE A 7 6.15 7.86 3.33
N THR A 8 5.47 8.04 4.46
CA THR A 8 5.13 6.92 5.37
C THR A 8 3.88 6.17 4.91
N PRO A 9 3.70 4.88 5.29
CA PRO A 9 2.48 4.12 4.98
C PRO A 9 1.18 4.84 5.40
N LEU A 10 1.16 5.44 6.60
CA LEU A 10 -0.01 6.16 7.11
C LEU A 10 -0.30 7.44 6.30
N GLN A 11 0.73 8.15 5.84
CA GLN A 11 0.54 9.31 4.96
C GLN A 11 0.02 8.89 3.59
N THR A 12 0.59 7.84 3.00
CA THR A 12 0.13 7.28 1.72
C THR A 12 -1.33 6.83 1.82
N MET A 13 -1.72 6.12 2.88
CA MET A 13 -3.11 5.66 3.07
C MET A 13 -4.13 6.82 3.06
N ARG A 14 -3.76 8.00 3.58
CA ARG A 14 -4.64 9.19 3.58
C ARG A 14 -4.84 9.78 2.19
N LEU A 15 -3.94 9.51 1.25
CA LEU A 15 -4.02 9.99 -0.12
C LEU A 15 -4.80 9.04 -1.03
N ILE A 16 -4.84 7.74 -0.70
CA ILE A 16 -5.57 6.74 -1.49
C ILE A 16 -7.06 7.09 -1.54
N GLY A 17 -7.61 7.14 -2.76
CA GLY A 17 -9.02 7.46 -3.00
C GLY A 17 -9.32 8.96 -3.10
N THR A 18 -8.31 9.83 -3.02
CA THR A 18 -8.48 11.29 -3.23
C THR A 18 -8.04 11.71 -4.64
N PRO A 19 -8.45 12.88 -5.14
CA PRO A 19 -7.97 13.43 -6.41
C PRO A 19 -6.45 13.68 -6.44
N ASP A 20 -5.83 13.85 -5.27
CA ASP A 20 -4.40 14.13 -5.13
C ASP A 20 -3.56 12.85 -4.95
N CYS A 21 -4.17 11.65 -5.06
CA CYS A 21 -3.47 10.38 -4.92
C CYS A 21 -2.35 10.27 -5.95
N PRO A 22 -1.07 10.16 -5.52
CA PRO A 22 0.04 9.94 -6.43
C PRO A 22 -0.10 8.59 -7.15
N THR A 23 0.52 8.47 -8.32
CA THR A 23 0.62 7.16 -8.98
C THR A 23 1.53 6.26 -8.17
N ILE A 24 1.02 5.13 -7.69
CA ILE A 24 1.79 4.18 -6.88
C ILE A 24 2.38 3.13 -7.83
N PHE A 25 3.71 3.09 -7.93
CA PHE A 25 4.43 2.09 -8.71
C PHE A 25 5.01 1.01 -7.79
N ASP A 26 4.52 -0.22 -7.95
CA ASP A 26 5.11 -1.40 -7.32
C ASP A 26 6.17 -1.99 -8.26
N VAL A 27 7.44 -1.86 -7.85
CA VAL A 27 8.62 -2.26 -8.64
C VAL A 27 9.31 -3.51 -8.07
N ARG A 28 8.59 -4.29 -7.26
CA ARG A 28 9.09 -5.53 -6.66
C ARG A 28 9.45 -6.58 -7.72
N LEU A 29 10.38 -7.46 -7.36
CA LEU A 29 10.70 -8.65 -8.14
C LEU A 29 9.61 -9.72 -7.93
N ALA A 30 9.56 -10.71 -8.82
CA ALA A 30 8.62 -11.83 -8.67
C ALA A 30 8.79 -12.55 -7.33
N GLU A 31 10.03 -12.82 -6.91
CA GLU A 31 10.34 -13.44 -5.62
C GLU A 31 9.84 -12.64 -4.40
N ASP A 32 9.88 -11.30 -4.47
CA ASP A 32 9.37 -10.42 -3.41
C ASP A 32 7.83 -10.40 -3.38
N ILE A 33 7.19 -10.60 -4.53
CA ILE A 33 5.74 -10.72 -4.65
C ILE A 33 5.30 -12.08 -4.13
N ASP A 34 6.01 -13.15 -4.46
CA ASP A 34 5.70 -14.49 -3.96
C ASP A 34 5.84 -14.54 -2.43
N ALA A 35 6.86 -13.87 -1.88
CA ALA A 35 7.06 -13.76 -0.43
C ALA A 35 6.01 -12.88 0.28
N LEU A 36 5.47 -11.87 -0.41
CA LEU A 36 4.42 -10.98 0.11
C LEU A 36 3.43 -10.62 -1.00
N PRO A 37 2.43 -11.48 -1.27
CA PRO A 37 1.54 -11.33 -2.43
C PRO A 37 0.56 -10.15 -2.31
N ALA A 38 0.45 -9.57 -1.12
CA ALA A 38 -0.28 -8.34 -0.88
C ALA A 38 0.34 -7.14 -1.64
N SER A 39 -0.54 -6.31 -2.18
CA SER A 39 -0.23 -5.06 -2.87
C SER A 39 -0.99 -3.89 -2.23
N ILE A 40 -0.48 -2.68 -2.47
CA ILE A 40 -1.11 -1.45 -1.99
C ILE A 40 -2.29 -1.12 -2.90
N PRO A 41 -3.44 -0.65 -2.37
CA PRO A 41 -4.59 -0.29 -3.19
C PRO A 41 -4.23 0.71 -4.30
N GLY A 42 -4.64 0.43 -5.53
CA GLY A 42 -4.37 1.28 -6.70
C GLY A 42 -2.93 1.22 -7.22
N ALA A 43 -2.06 0.38 -6.65
CA ALA A 43 -0.69 0.24 -7.13
C ALA A 43 -0.62 -0.41 -8.51
N VAL A 44 0.10 0.22 -9.42
CA VAL A 44 0.44 -0.31 -10.74
C VAL A 44 1.73 -1.09 -10.61
N PHE A 45 1.71 -2.34 -11.07
CA PHE A 45 2.93 -3.14 -11.15
C PHE A 45 3.70 -2.81 -12.40
N LEU A 46 4.95 -2.41 -12.21
CA LEU A 46 5.84 -2.12 -13.31
C LEU A 46 7.27 -2.51 -12.90
N PRO A 47 7.89 -3.50 -13.56
CA PRO A 47 9.28 -3.87 -13.27
C PRO A 47 10.22 -2.67 -13.43
N TYR A 48 11.25 -2.60 -12.58
CA TYR A 48 12.13 -1.43 -12.49
C TYR A 48 12.87 -1.13 -13.82
N GLU A 49 13.12 -2.15 -14.65
CA GLU A 49 13.79 -2.04 -15.94
C GLU A 49 13.01 -1.16 -16.94
N ARG A 50 11.69 -1.07 -16.77
CA ARG A 50 10.81 -0.29 -17.64
C ARG A 50 10.93 1.22 -17.42
N PHE A 51 11.62 1.65 -16.36
CA PHE A 51 11.70 3.07 -16.02
C PHE A 51 12.81 3.83 -16.75
N SER A 52 13.78 3.14 -17.37
CA SER A 52 14.86 3.75 -18.16
C SER A 52 14.33 4.74 -19.20
N ASP A 53 13.31 4.31 -19.95
CA ASP A 53 12.69 5.08 -21.02
C ASP A 53 11.29 5.58 -20.65
N PHE A 54 11.00 5.69 -19.34
CA PHE A 54 9.69 6.19 -18.90
C PHE A 54 9.45 7.62 -19.41
N PRO A 55 8.22 7.97 -19.83
CA PRO A 55 7.91 9.26 -20.42
C PRO A 55 8.03 10.44 -19.44
N THR A 56 8.29 11.63 -19.99
CA THR A 56 8.27 12.96 -19.34
C THR A 56 6.85 13.52 -19.22
N PRO A 57 6.53 14.36 -18.21
CA PRO A 57 5.97 13.96 -16.92
C PRO A 57 4.44 13.95 -16.88
N PRO A 58 3.85 12.97 -16.16
CA PRO A 58 2.63 13.22 -15.39
C PRO A 58 2.92 13.29 -13.87
N GLY A 59 2.31 14.28 -13.20
CA GLY A 59 1.99 14.28 -11.76
C GLY A 59 3.06 13.89 -10.72
N SER A 60 2.57 13.33 -9.61
CA SER A 60 3.33 12.81 -8.47
C SER A 60 3.32 11.28 -8.46
N ALA A 61 4.36 10.68 -7.90
CA ALA A 61 4.51 9.23 -7.81
C ALA A 61 5.02 8.77 -6.45
N ILE A 62 4.59 7.58 -6.03
CA ILE A 62 5.15 6.84 -4.90
C ILE A 62 5.71 5.53 -5.42
N VAL A 63 6.99 5.28 -5.19
CA VAL A 63 7.67 4.07 -5.65
C VAL A 63 7.85 3.09 -4.50
N VAL A 64 7.46 1.85 -4.72
CA VAL A 64 7.39 0.81 -3.70
C VAL A 64 8.25 -0.38 -4.12
N CYS A 65 9.17 -0.78 -3.26
CA CYS A 65 9.83 -2.10 -3.32
C CYS A 65 9.57 -2.85 -2.01
N MET A 66 10.17 -4.02 -1.81
CA MET A 66 9.90 -4.85 -0.62
C MET A 66 10.21 -4.13 0.70
N LYS A 67 11.40 -3.52 0.83
CA LYS A 67 11.88 -2.89 2.09
C LYS A 67 12.15 -1.38 1.99
N GLY A 68 11.95 -0.77 0.81
CA GLY A 68 12.17 0.66 0.57
C GLY A 68 13.64 1.11 0.52
N ARG A 69 14.59 0.26 0.08
CA ARG A 69 16.05 0.53 0.18
C ARG A 69 16.91 0.20 -1.05
N LYS A 70 16.32 -0.33 -2.13
CA LYS A 70 17.10 -0.81 -3.30
C LYS A 70 16.48 -0.32 -4.60
N LEU A 71 15.46 -1.04 -5.08
CA LEU A 71 14.83 -0.74 -6.38
C LEU A 71 14.07 0.59 -6.36
N SER A 72 13.35 0.88 -5.27
CA SER A 72 12.53 2.09 -5.16
C SER A 72 13.36 3.37 -5.17
N GLU A 73 14.55 3.38 -4.57
CA GLU A 73 15.43 4.56 -4.56
C GLU A 73 15.94 4.89 -5.95
N GLY A 74 16.42 3.89 -6.69
CA GLY A 74 16.91 4.06 -8.06
C GLY A 74 15.81 4.53 -9.01
N VAL A 75 14.62 3.90 -8.94
CA VAL A 75 13.47 4.29 -9.78
C VAL A 75 12.97 5.69 -9.41
N ALA A 76 12.86 6.04 -8.12
CA ALA A 76 12.46 7.39 -7.72
C ALA A 76 13.50 8.45 -8.12
N ALA A 77 14.79 8.13 -8.11
CA ALA A 77 15.82 9.02 -8.64
C ALA A 77 15.65 9.25 -10.15
N LEU A 78 15.43 8.19 -10.91
CA LEU A 78 15.22 8.25 -12.37
C LEU A 78 13.93 9.00 -12.76
N LEU A 79 12.84 8.81 -12.02
CA LEU A 79 11.61 9.58 -12.22
C LEU A 79 11.85 11.08 -11.97
N ARG A 80 12.63 11.42 -10.94
CA ARG A 80 12.99 12.82 -10.64
C ARG A 80 13.83 13.46 -11.74
N THR A 81 14.76 12.74 -12.38
CA THR A 81 15.50 13.30 -13.54
C THR A 81 14.60 13.57 -14.75
N LYS A 82 13.45 12.88 -14.83
CA LYS A 82 12.43 13.05 -15.86
C LYS A 82 11.33 14.07 -15.49
N GLY A 83 11.48 14.77 -14.37
CA GLY A 83 10.57 15.85 -13.95
C GLY A 83 9.37 15.43 -13.11
N TRP A 84 9.28 14.17 -12.66
CA TRP A 84 8.23 13.71 -11.75
C TRP A 84 8.49 14.14 -10.30
N LYS A 85 7.42 14.39 -9.54
CA LYS A 85 7.50 14.50 -8.07
C LYS A 85 7.41 13.09 -7.47
N ALA A 86 8.54 12.40 -7.38
CA ALA A 86 8.60 11.01 -6.91
C ALA A 86 9.14 10.89 -5.48
N GLU A 87 8.42 10.15 -4.65
CA GLU A 87 8.80 9.74 -3.29
C GLU A 87 8.88 8.21 -3.20
N ILE A 88 9.61 7.69 -2.20
CA ILE A 88 9.61 6.25 -1.90
C ILE A 88 8.75 5.96 -0.69
N LEU A 89 8.07 4.81 -0.69
CA LEU A 89 7.36 4.35 0.49
C LEU A 89 8.35 3.90 1.56
N ALA A 90 8.36 4.59 2.70
CA ALA A 90 9.24 4.27 3.82
C ALA A 90 8.98 2.85 4.32
N GLY A 91 10.03 2.01 4.29
CA GLY A 91 9.95 0.60 4.67
C GLY A 91 9.27 -0.32 3.66
N GLY A 92 8.81 0.22 2.52
CA GLY A 92 8.27 -0.56 1.40
C GLY A 92 6.97 -1.32 1.71
N ALA A 93 6.72 -2.35 0.92
CA ALA A 93 5.55 -3.21 1.08
C ALA A 93 5.51 -3.93 2.44
N ALA A 94 6.67 -4.24 3.02
CA ALA A 94 6.76 -4.83 4.35
C ALA A 94 6.19 -3.90 5.43
N ALA A 95 6.59 -2.62 5.44
CA ALA A 95 6.06 -1.65 6.41
C ALA A 95 4.56 -1.37 6.21
N TRP A 96 4.06 -1.42 4.97
CA TRP A 96 2.63 -1.34 4.70
C TRP A 96 1.86 -2.51 5.33
N ALA A 97 2.39 -3.73 5.17
CA ALA A 97 1.83 -4.94 5.73
C ALA A 97 1.85 -4.94 7.27
N GLU A 98 2.97 -4.54 7.86
CA GLU A 98 3.16 -4.43 9.32
C GLU A 98 2.23 -3.38 9.95
N ALA A 99 1.94 -2.29 9.22
CA ALA A 99 1.01 -1.26 9.68
C ALA A 99 -0.46 -1.71 9.71
N GLY A 100 -0.77 -2.94 9.30
CA GLY A 100 -2.14 -3.47 9.30
C GLY A 100 -3.07 -2.76 8.32
N LEU A 101 -2.50 -2.03 7.34
CA LEU A 101 -3.27 -1.25 6.37
C LEU A 101 -3.93 -2.15 5.32
N SER A 102 -4.94 -1.60 4.65
CA SER A 102 -5.68 -2.29 3.58
C SER A 102 -4.73 -2.83 2.52
N ARG A 103 -4.85 -4.11 2.21
CA ARG A 103 -4.02 -4.84 1.24
C ARG A 103 -4.92 -5.47 0.17
N MET A 104 -4.49 -5.38 -1.08
CA MET A 104 -5.14 -6.02 -2.23
C MET A 104 -4.30 -7.19 -2.72
N PHE A 105 -4.92 -8.29 -3.12
CA PHE A 105 -4.26 -9.39 -3.80
C PHE A 105 -4.49 -9.30 -5.30
N ARG A 106 -3.49 -9.71 -6.10
CA ARG A 106 -3.57 -9.69 -7.57
C ARG A 106 -4.43 -10.82 -8.11
N ASP A 107 -4.30 -11.98 -7.47
CA ASP A 107 -5.11 -13.17 -7.70
C ASP A 107 -6.45 -12.96 -6.99
N ASP A 108 -7.53 -13.02 -7.76
CA ASP A 108 -8.89 -12.81 -7.27
C ASP A 108 -9.38 -13.95 -6.37
N LEU A 109 -8.92 -15.19 -6.61
CA LEU A 109 -9.19 -16.32 -5.73
C LEU A 109 -8.46 -16.16 -4.40
N GLN A 110 -7.21 -15.68 -4.43
CA GLN A 110 -6.49 -15.36 -3.19
C GLN A 110 -7.16 -14.20 -2.43
N GLN A 111 -7.62 -13.17 -3.15
CA GLN A 111 -8.38 -12.06 -2.56
C GLN A 111 -9.66 -12.56 -1.89
N LEU A 112 -10.37 -13.50 -2.54
CA LEU A 112 -11.58 -14.12 -2.03
C LEU A 112 -11.27 -14.96 -0.78
N GLU A 113 -10.27 -15.83 -0.82
CA GLU A 113 -9.88 -16.70 0.30
C GLU A 113 -9.62 -15.90 1.58
N VAL A 114 -8.86 -14.81 1.49
CA VAL A 114 -8.63 -13.90 2.62
C VAL A 114 -9.91 -13.20 3.05
N GLY A 115 -10.74 -12.77 2.10
CA GLY A 115 -12.04 -12.16 2.35
C GLY A 115 -13.01 -13.09 3.09
N MET A 116 -12.97 -14.40 2.81
CA MET A 116 -13.81 -15.39 3.47
C MET A 116 -13.56 -15.46 4.98
N THR A 117 -12.32 -15.21 5.43
CA THR A 117 -12.02 -15.16 6.87
C THR A 117 -12.74 -14.00 7.56
N LEU A 118 -12.76 -12.82 6.93
CA LEU A 118 -13.50 -11.66 7.44
C LEU A 118 -15.00 -11.90 7.40
N TYR A 119 -15.50 -12.47 6.29
CA TYR A 119 -16.91 -12.83 6.16
C TYR A 119 -17.35 -13.81 7.25
N ASP A 120 -16.61 -14.90 7.47
CA ASP A 120 -16.92 -15.90 8.49
C ASP A 120 -16.94 -15.30 9.90
N ALA A 121 -15.99 -14.41 10.22
CA ALA A 121 -15.95 -13.72 11.50
C ALA A 121 -17.18 -12.83 11.70
N LEU A 122 -17.53 -12.02 10.69
CA LEU A 122 -18.70 -11.14 10.73
C LEU A 122 -20.01 -11.93 10.76
N TYR A 123 -20.10 -13.02 9.99
CA TYR A 123 -21.26 -13.90 9.97
C TYR A 123 -21.49 -14.56 11.33
N ARG A 124 -20.43 -15.07 11.96
CA ARG A 124 -20.51 -15.64 13.31
C ARG A 124 -20.97 -14.60 14.34
N TRP A 125 -20.41 -13.40 14.29
CA TRP A 125 -20.87 -12.31 15.16
C TRP A 125 -22.34 -11.98 14.91
N ALA A 126 -22.76 -11.81 13.66
CA ALA A 126 -24.15 -11.49 13.33
C ALA A 126 -25.14 -12.59 13.73
N ARG A 127 -24.73 -13.86 13.68
CA ARG A 127 -25.55 -15.02 14.05
C ARG A 127 -25.64 -15.21 15.57
N ASP A 128 -24.51 -15.12 16.26
CA ASP A 128 -24.38 -15.58 17.66
C ASP A 128 -24.21 -14.43 18.66
N GLY A 129 -23.61 -13.32 18.24
CA GLY A 129 -23.17 -12.22 19.11
C GLY A 129 -23.90 -10.90 18.87
N PHE A 130 -24.97 -10.86 18.07
CA PHE A 130 -25.65 -9.60 17.73
C PHE A 130 -26.34 -8.93 18.93
N GLU A 131 -26.63 -9.69 19.99
CA GLU A 131 -27.17 -9.18 21.25
C GLU A 131 -26.08 -8.71 22.23
N GLU A 132 -24.79 -8.90 21.90
CA GLU A 132 -23.69 -8.43 22.74
C GLU A 132 -23.69 -6.90 22.85
N GLY A 133 -23.81 -6.39 24.08
CA GLY A 133 -23.65 -4.97 24.37
C GLY A 133 -22.16 -4.63 24.52
N HIS A 134 -21.64 -3.72 23.69
CA HIS A 134 -20.30 -3.16 23.88
C HIS A 134 -20.41 -1.80 24.58
N GLU A 135 -19.82 -1.68 25.76
CA GLU A 135 -19.73 -0.38 26.45
C GLU A 135 -18.91 0.59 25.59
N SER A 136 -19.49 1.75 25.30
CA SER A 136 -18.73 2.85 24.70
C SER A 136 -17.71 3.36 25.73
N PRO A 137 -16.49 3.77 25.31
CA PRO A 137 -15.51 4.29 26.25
C PRO A 137 -16.06 5.51 27.01
N SER A 138 -15.74 5.60 28.30
CA SER A 138 -16.37 6.50 29.29
C SER A 138 -16.10 8.01 29.12
N TRP A 139 -15.49 8.45 28.02
CA TRP A 139 -15.17 9.88 27.79
C TRP A 139 -16.39 10.74 27.37
N ARG A 140 -17.61 10.17 27.35
CA ARG A 140 -18.87 10.91 27.10
C ARG A 140 -19.58 11.39 28.37
N ALA A 141 -18.95 11.35 29.52
CA ALA A 141 -19.50 11.92 30.75
C ALA A 141 -18.64 13.11 31.18
N GLU A 142 -19.02 14.31 30.71
CA GLU A 142 -18.96 15.61 31.40
C GLU A 142 -19.65 16.69 30.56
#